data_AF-A0A933ZW50-F1
#
_entry.id   AF-A0A933ZW50-F1
#
_cell.length_a   1.000
_cell.length_b   1.000
_cell.length_c   1.000
_cell.angle_alpha   90.00
_cell.angle_beta   90.00
_cell.angle_gamma   90.00
#
_symmetry.space_group_name_H-M   'P 1'
#
loop_
_entity.id
_entity.type
_entity.pdbx_description
1 polymer ?
#
loop_
_entity_poly.entity_id
_entity_poly.type
_entity_poly.pdbx_seq_one_letter_code
_entity_poly.pdbx_strand_id
1 'polypeptide(L)'
;MNLSLSQKVAIPVVGLGLVVVVAVAVLVVPALTKALDPKSNDLAEALPATLATSLVDVLATLQEAKVQSAINEAAGASKAAYIVITDQDDELSYSAITSPEGKLVDPRQAQDKAKLIVQHLRALGDRPSAATVSLDGEEFLDLQAPILGGGLGTVHVGFDMVARRAKVNAITRRLVSMLLVTVLLGVIAAFLFGRTIIKPLQRLTEVTHGIARDGDLSARASIASHDEIGRLSQSFETMADGLRSLLGDLRNAAAEIQRESGQLRSAVSSQSVMASQQATALVGAGAAVSELAQTAREATEQAESVIRTAARSEENAQRGAKVVEESVLGMSQLGQQVDAIAASIADLTERTLAINELMGAIEDLSEQVNLLALNASIEAARAGEQGRGFVIVAQEMRRLAEGSKAAAGRAKFIVGEVQSRTRAVVASTEEGSRRARAAMGLARDAGGAITGLSEAIRGSTDAARQIAVATRQQTTGVEQIVAVVQELNSAQADTMLGTRKVEDVATSLQALSDRFSSLVARYKT
;
A
#
# COMPACT_ATOMS: atom_id res chain seq x y z
N MET A 1 -15.41 -36.71 37.65
CA MET A 1 -16.70 -35.99 37.62
C MET A 1 -16.44 -34.56 38.10
N ASN A 2 -16.41 -33.58 37.19
CA ASN A 2 -16.13 -32.19 37.57
C ASN A 2 -17.41 -31.57 38.13
N LEU A 3 -17.50 -31.50 39.46
CA LEU A 3 -18.58 -30.81 40.15
C LEU A 3 -18.60 -29.34 39.74
N SER A 4 -19.79 -28.79 39.41
CA SER A 4 -19.94 -27.37 39.13
C SER A 4 -19.54 -26.53 40.36
N LEU A 5 -19.16 -25.26 40.18
CA LEU A 5 -18.79 -24.39 41.30
C LEU A 5 -19.94 -24.31 42.34
N SER A 6 -21.20 -24.38 41.89
CA SER A 6 -22.37 -24.49 42.76
C SER A 6 -22.40 -25.78 43.56
N GLN A 7 -22.05 -26.92 42.96
CA GLN A 7 -21.95 -28.18 43.67
C GLN A 7 -20.76 -28.21 44.65
N LYS A 8 -19.62 -27.64 44.27
CA LYS A 8 -18.42 -27.56 45.13
C LYS A 8 -18.64 -26.72 46.39
N VAL A 9 -19.52 -25.72 46.34
CA VAL A 9 -19.87 -24.89 47.51
C VAL A 9 -21.06 -25.48 48.28
N ALA A 10 -22.11 -25.93 47.59
CA ALA A 10 -23.32 -26.43 48.25
C ALA A 10 -23.10 -27.77 48.97
N ILE A 11 -22.33 -28.70 48.38
CA ILE A 11 -22.12 -30.04 48.96
C ILE A 11 -21.41 -30.01 50.32
N PRO A 12 -20.28 -29.30 50.51
CA PRO A 12 -19.64 -29.26 51.82
C PRO A 12 -20.45 -28.48 52.85
N VAL A 13 -21.16 -27.41 52.48
CA VAL A 13 -21.98 -26.64 53.42
C VAL A 13 -23.18 -27.46 53.91
N VAL A 14 -23.90 -28.12 52.99
CA VAL A 14 -25.03 -28.98 53.34
C VAL A 14 -24.54 -30.27 54.03
N GLY A 15 -23.43 -30.84 53.56
CA GLY A 15 -22.83 -32.05 54.13
C GLY A 15 -22.32 -31.84 55.56
N LEU A 16 -21.60 -30.76 55.82
CA LEU A 16 -21.13 -30.41 57.17
C LEU A 16 -22.32 -30.12 58.10
N GLY A 17 -23.33 -29.39 57.62
CA GLY A 17 -24.57 -29.16 58.36
C GLY A 17 -25.29 -30.46 58.73
N LEU A 18 -25.41 -31.40 57.79
CA LEU A 18 -26.05 -32.69 58.01
C LEU A 18 -25.26 -33.59 58.97
N VAL A 19 -23.93 -33.59 58.87
CA VAL A 19 -23.06 -34.37 59.78
C VAL A 19 -23.17 -33.85 61.21
N VAL A 20 -23.19 -32.54 61.41
CA VAL A 20 -23.41 -31.92 62.73
C VAL A 20 -24.81 -32.25 63.26
N VAL A 21 -25.84 -32.23 62.40
CA VAL A 21 -27.21 -32.60 62.76
C VAL A 21 -27.30 -34.04 63.25
N VAL A 22 -26.73 -34.98 62.48
CA VAL A 22 -26.73 -36.40 62.82
C VAL A 22 -25.89 -36.65 64.08
N ALA A 23 -24.73 -36.03 64.21
CA ALA A 23 -23.89 -36.17 65.40
C ALA A 23 -24.61 -35.68 66.67
N VAL A 24 -25.27 -34.52 66.64
CA VAL A 24 -26.00 -34.00 67.81
C VAL A 24 -27.23 -34.87 68.13
N ALA A 25 -27.98 -35.29 67.10
CA ALA A 25 -29.17 -36.12 67.30
C ALA A 25 -28.86 -37.55 67.79
N VAL A 26 -27.75 -38.15 67.33
CA VAL A 26 -27.40 -39.56 67.59
C VAL A 26 -26.47 -39.72 68.79
N LEU A 27 -25.56 -38.78 69.06
CA LEU A 27 -24.65 -38.88 70.22
C LEU A 27 -25.17 -38.13 71.44
N VAL A 28 -25.61 -36.88 71.28
CA VAL A 28 -25.87 -36.00 72.43
C VAL A 28 -27.23 -36.32 73.05
N VAL A 29 -28.28 -36.48 72.25
CA VAL A 29 -29.63 -36.76 72.77
C VAL A 29 -29.68 -38.09 73.54
N PRO A 30 -29.15 -39.21 73.00
CA PRO A 30 -29.18 -40.49 73.72
C PRO A 30 -28.26 -40.52 74.95
N ALA A 31 -27.09 -39.88 74.88
CA ALA A 31 -26.17 -39.80 76.02
C ALA A 31 -26.77 -38.99 77.18
N LEU A 32 -27.46 -37.87 76.88
CA LEU A 32 -28.17 -37.09 77.89
C LEU A 32 -29.31 -37.91 78.52
N THR A 33 -30.10 -38.63 77.71
CA THR A 33 -31.17 -39.49 78.24
C THR A 33 -30.64 -40.64 79.10
N LYS A 34 -29.48 -41.22 78.74
CA LYS A 34 -28.89 -42.35 79.47
C LYS A 34 -28.19 -41.94 80.77
N ALA A 35 -27.60 -40.73 80.81
CA ALA A 35 -27.05 -40.13 82.03
C ALA A 35 -28.13 -39.72 83.07
N LEU A 36 -29.41 -39.76 82.68
CA LEU A 36 -30.56 -39.38 83.50
C LEU A 36 -31.46 -40.58 83.86
N ASP A 37 -31.07 -41.82 83.48
CA ASP A 37 -31.80 -43.04 83.76
C ASP A 37 -31.62 -43.46 85.24
N PRO A 38 -32.69 -43.59 86.05
CA PRO A 38 -32.58 -43.89 87.48
C PRO A 38 -31.90 -45.23 87.80
N LYS A 39 -31.87 -46.20 86.86
CA LYS A 39 -31.24 -47.50 87.06
C LYS A 39 -29.71 -47.48 87.04
N SER A 40 -29.07 -46.38 86.60
CA SER A 40 -27.63 -46.33 86.36
C SER A 40 -26.86 -45.45 87.34
N ASN A 41 -27.54 -44.88 88.34
CA ASN A 41 -26.95 -43.89 89.22
C ASN A 41 -26.61 -44.52 90.58
N ASP A 42 -25.34 -44.89 90.80
CA ASP A 42 -24.81 -45.41 92.08
C ASP A 42 -25.16 -44.52 93.29
N LEU A 43 -25.47 -43.24 93.06
CA LEU A 43 -25.95 -42.30 94.08
C LEU A 43 -27.34 -42.65 94.65
N ALA A 44 -28.19 -43.38 93.91
CA ALA A 44 -29.53 -43.77 94.38
C ALA A 44 -29.47 -44.91 95.43
N GLU A 45 -28.42 -45.72 95.44
CA GLU A 45 -28.21 -46.78 96.44
C GLU A 45 -27.54 -46.29 97.73
N ALA A 46 -26.67 -45.27 97.65
CA ALA A 46 -25.89 -44.82 98.82
C ALA A 46 -26.64 -43.85 99.76
N LEU A 47 -27.55 -43.04 99.23
CA LEU A 47 -28.29 -42.02 100.00
C LEU A 47 -29.24 -42.60 101.08
N PRO A 48 -30.03 -43.66 100.81
CA PRO A 48 -30.98 -44.23 101.76
C PRO A 48 -30.29 -44.92 102.92
N ALA A 49 -29.20 -45.65 102.66
CA ALA A 49 -28.38 -46.24 103.72
C ALA A 49 -27.82 -45.14 104.63
N THR A 50 -27.37 -44.02 104.06
CA THR A 50 -26.82 -42.90 104.85
C THR A 50 -27.91 -42.18 105.66
N LEU A 51 -29.09 -41.94 105.06
CA LEU A 51 -30.25 -41.33 105.74
C LEU A 51 -30.81 -42.25 106.82
N ALA A 52 -30.98 -43.53 106.54
CA ALA A 52 -31.43 -44.53 107.49
C ALA A 52 -30.44 -44.72 108.63
N THR A 53 -29.13 -44.75 108.37
CA THR A 53 -28.13 -44.82 109.44
C THR A 53 -28.13 -43.55 110.28
N SER A 54 -28.27 -42.36 109.66
CA SER A 54 -28.38 -41.09 110.39
C SER A 54 -29.67 -40.97 111.20
N LEU A 55 -30.77 -41.55 110.71
CA LEU A 55 -32.04 -41.60 111.40
C LEU A 55 -32.01 -42.67 112.49
N VAL A 56 -31.36 -43.82 112.32
CA VAL A 56 -31.24 -44.86 113.35
C VAL A 56 -30.58 -44.31 114.63
N ASP A 57 -29.46 -43.61 114.52
CA ASP A 57 -28.76 -43.03 115.69
C ASP A 57 -29.59 -41.94 116.38
N VAL A 58 -30.34 -41.16 115.60
CA VAL A 58 -31.19 -40.06 116.10
C VAL A 58 -32.50 -40.60 116.69
N LEU A 59 -33.10 -41.64 116.10
CA LEU A 59 -34.38 -42.21 116.54
C LEU A 59 -34.22 -43.09 117.79
N ALA A 60 -33.08 -43.78 117.96
CA ALA A 60 -32.81 -44.62 119.13
C ALA A 60 -32.66 -43.84 120.46
N THR A 61 -32.45 -42.52 120.40
CA THR A 61 -32.16 -41.67 121.58
C THR A 61 -33.25 -40.66 121.93
N LEU A 62 -34.35 -40.60 121.17
CA LEU A 62 -35.34 -39.52 121.26
C LEU A 62 -36.71 -39.98 121.76
N GLN A 63 -37.34 -39.14 122.58
CA GLN A 63 -38.77 -39.26 122.93
C GLN A 63 -39.65 -39.07 121.68
N GLU A 64 -40.80 -39.75 121.60
CA GLU A 64 -41.73 -39.79 120.43
C GLU A 64 -41.97 -38.41 119.77
N ALA A 65 -42.07 -37.33 120.55
CA ALA A 65 -42.34 -35.99 120.04
C ALA A 65 -41.22 -35.39 119.15
N LYS A 66 -39.97 -35.84 119.26
CA LYS A 66 -38.83 -35.29 118.47
C LYS A 66 -38.61 -36.01 117.14
N VAL A 67 -39.08 -37.24 117.01
CA VAL A 67 -38.93 -38.07 115.79
C VAL A 67 -39.60 -37.42 114.58
N GLN A 68 -40.85 -36.97 114.74
CA GLN A 68 -41.62 -36.36 113.65
C GLN A 68 -40.98 -35.07 113.12
N SER A 69 -40.30 -34.29 113.96
CA SER A 69 -39.61 -33.07 113.55
C SER A 69 -38.38 -33.36 112.68
N ALA A 70 -37.59 -34.38 113.03
CA ALA A 70 -36.40 -34.77 112.26
C ALA A 70 -36.76 -35.27 110.85
N ILE A 71 -37.85 -36.04 110.74
CA ILE A 71 -38.34 -36.55 109.45
C ILE A 71 -38.85 -35.40 108.57
N ASN A 72 -39.57 -34.43 109.15
CA ASN A 72 -40.04 -33.25 108.42
C ASN A 72 -38.87 -32.41 107.87
N GLU A 73 -37.80 -32.22 108.64
CA GLU A 73 -36.60 -31.50 108.21
C GLU A 73 -35.84 -32.27 107.12
N ALA A 74 -35.67 -33.58 107.31
CA ALA A 74 -35.04 -34.46 106.32
C ALA A 74 -35.80 -34.49 104.99
N ALA A 75 -37.13 -34.51 105.02
CA ALA A 75 -37.98 -34.48 103.83
C ALA A 75 -37.81 -33.17 103.04
N GLY A 76 -37.76 -32.04 103.74
CA GLY A 76 -37.50 -30.74 103.14
C GLY A 76 -36.09 -30.60 102.55
N ALA A 77 -35.06 -31.06 103.27
CA ALA A 77 -33.66 -30.95 102.84
C ALA A 77 -33.33 -31.89 101.67
N SER A 78 -33.84 -33.12 101.69
CA SER A 78 -33.62 -34.12 100.63
C SER A 78 -34.49 -33.90 99.39
N LYS A 79 -35.53 -33.05 99.50
CA LYS A 79 -36.59 -32.92 98.49
C LYS A 79 -37.25 -34.26 98.14
N ALA A 80 -37.32 -35.15 99.12
CA ALA A 80 -38.10 -36.37 99.01
C ALA A 80 -39.59 -36.00 98.95
N ALA A 81 -40.32 -36.57 97.99
CA ALA A 81 -41.77 -36.43 97.87
C ALA A 81 -42.48 -37.00 99.11
N TYR A 82 -41.94 -38.06 99.69
CA TYR A 82 -42.35 -38.55 101.00
C TYR A 82 -41.20 -39.23 101.75
N ILE A 83 -41.27 -39.19 103.08
CA ILE A 83 -40.53 -40.05 104.00
C ILE A 83 -41.55 -40.71 104.91
N VAL A 84 -41.52 -42.03 105.00
CA VAL A 84 -42.47 -42.83 105.76
C VAL A 84 -41.70 -43.84 106.59
N ILE A 85 -42.01 -43.97 107.87
CA ILE A 85 -41.40 -44.96 108.77
C ILE A 85 -42.50 -45.90 109.24
N THR A 86 -42.25 -47.20 109.11
CA THR A 86 -43.11 -48.27 109.61
C THR A 86 -42.54 -48.93 110.86
N ASP A 87 -43.41 -49.62 111.60
CA ASP A 87 -43.15 -50.57 112.69
C ASP A 87 -42.61 -51.92 112.14
N GLN A 88 -42.12 -52.81 113.01
CA GLN A 88 -41.87 -54.24 112.69
C GLN A 88 -43.07 -54.98 112.10
N ASP A 89 -44.30 -54.57 112.42
CA ASP A 89 -45.53 -55.09 111.82
C ASP A 89 -45.91 -54.37 110.50
N ASP A 90 -45.03 -53.54 109.92
CA ASP A 90 -45.27 -52.69 108.74
C ASP A 90 -46.41 -51.66 108.93
N GLU A 91 -46.76 -51.29 110.17
CA GLU A 91 -47.72 -50.21 110.43
C GLU A 91 -47.05 -48.85 110.40
N LEU A 92 -47.76 -47.83 109.89
CA LEU A 92 -47.25 -46.47 109.82
C LEU A 92 -46.96 -45.92 111.23
N SER A 93 -45.69 -45.66 111.54
CA SER A 93 -45.28 -44.98 112.77
C SER A 93 -45.15 -43.47 112.57
N TYR A 94 -44.45 -43.05 111.51
CA TYR A 94 -44.19 -41.63 111.24
C TYR A 94 -44.20 -41.34 109.74
N SER A 95 -44.54 -40.10 109.37
CA SER A 95 -44.54 -39.68 107.97
C SER A 95 -44.31 -38.19 107.77
N ALA A 96 -43.53 -37.83 106.76
CA ALA A 96 -43.48 -36.50 106.19
C ALA A 96 -43.77 -36.58 104.70
N ILE A 97 -44.67 -35.74 104.20
CA ILE A 97 -44.96 -35.67 102.77
C ILE A 97 -44.66 -34.26 102.31
N THR A 98 -44.01 -34.14 101.15
CA THR A 98 -43.75 -32.84 100.53
C THR A 98 -44.51 -32.70 99.22
N SER A 99 -44.80 -31.46 98.85
CA SER A 99 -45.33 -31.11 97.53
C SER A 99 -44.22 -31.23 96.47
N PRO A 100 -44.55 -31.21 95.17
CA PRO A 100 -43.56 -31.20 94.08
C PRO A 100 -42.56 -30.01 94.14
N GLU A 101 -42.87 -29.00 94.94
CA GLU A 101 -42.04 -27.82 95.20
C GLU A 101 -41.09 -28.01 96.40
N GLY A 102 -41.16 -29.16 97.08
CA GLY A 102 -40.38 -29.51 98.26
C GLY A 102 -40.89 -28.91 99.58
N LYS A 103 -42.15 -28.47 99.63
CA LYS A 103 -42.77 -27.92 100.85
C LYS A 103 -43.58 -28.98 101.58
N LEU A 104 -43.52 -29.02 102.92
CA LEU A 104 -44.31 -29.95 103.72
C LEU A 104 -45.82 -29.77 103.48
N VAL A 105 -46.51 -30.88 103.27
CA VAL A 105 -47.98 -30.95 103.10
C VAL A 105 -48.65 -30.87 104.48
N ASP A 106 -49.89 -30.37 104.52
CA ASP A 106 -50.70 -30.26 105.75
C ASP A 106 -50.75 -31.59 106.52
N PRO A 107 -50.55 -31.62 107.86
CA PRO A 107 -50.43 -32.85 108.64
C PRO A 107 -51.60 -33.83 108.48
N ARG A 108 -52.84 -33.36 108.29
CA ARG A 108 -54.00 -34.26 108.12
C ARG A 108 -53.94 -34.98 106.78
N GLN A 109 -53.66 -34.23 105.71
CA GLN A 109 -53.51 -34.81 104.37
C GLN A 109 -52.24 -35.66 104.25
N ALA A 110 -51.18 -35.27 104.95
CA ALA A 110 -49.96 -36.04 105.02
C ALA A 110 -50.19 -37.42 105.64
N GLN A 111 -50.99 -37.51 106.71
CA GLN A 111 -51.26 -38.78 107.39
C GLN A 111 -52.13 -39.73 106.54
N ASP A 112 -53.15 -39.22 105.85
CA ASP A 112 -53.99 -40.03 104.95
C ASP A 112 -53.19 -40.56 103.76
N LYS A 113 -52.39 -39.70 103.14
CA LYS A 113 -51.53 -40.09 102.02
C LYS A 113 -50.41 -41.01 102.47
N ALA A 114 -49.88 -40.84 103.69
CA ALA A 114 -48.87 -41.74 104.26
C ALA A 114 -49.43 -43.13 104.53
N LYS A 115 -50.67 -43.25 105.03
CA LYS A 115 -51.33 -44.56 105.19
C LYS A 115 -51.54 -45.23 103.84
N LEU A 116 -51.93 -44.47 102.82
CA LEU A 116 -52.08 -44.97 101.46
C LEU A 116 -50.74 -45.45 100.87
N ILE A 117 -49.67 -44.69 101.13
CA ILE A 117 -48.29 -45.05 100.79
C ILE A 117 -47.94 -46.37 101.48
N VAL A 118 -48.03 -46.48 102.82
CA VAL A 118 -47.73 -47.71 103.56
C VAL A 118 -48.57 -48.90 103.06
N GLN A 119 -49.84 -48.69 102.72
CA GLN A 119 -50.69 -49.75 102.19
C GLN A 119 -50.20 -50.24 100.82
N HIS A 120 -49.81 -49.34 99.92
CA HIS A 120 -49.15 -49.71 98.66
C HIS A 120 -47.76 -50.32 98.92
N LEU A 121 -47.04 -49.85 99.93
CA LEU A 121 -45.74 -50.38 100.34
C LEU A 121 -45.85 -51.80 100.95
N ARG A 122 -46.97 -52.18 101.57
CA ARG A 122 -47.24 -53.58 101.93
C ARG A 122 -47.58 -54.43 100.72
N ALA A 123 -48.32 -53.89 99.75
CA ALA A 123 -48.81 -54.66 98.61
C ALA A 123 -47.71 -55.20 97.68
N LEU A 124 -46.55 -54.53 97.56
CA LEU A 124 -45.44 -55.04 96.73
C LEU A 124 -44.48 -56.05 97.41
N GLY A 125 -44.74 -56.53 98.63
CA GLY A 125 -44.04 -57.69 99.22
C GLY A 125 -42.53 -57.52 99.50
N ASP A 126 -41.75 -58.61 99.43
CA ASP A 126 -40.29 -58.64 99.67
C ASP A 126 -39.56 -57.88 98.54
N ARG A 127 -38.92 -56.76 98.89
CA ARG A 127 -38.48 -55.74 97.93
C ARG A 127 -36.97 -55.56 97.87
N PRO A 128 -36.40 -55.26 96.69
CA PRO A 128 -35.07 -54.68 96.59
C PRO A 128 -35.04 -53.29 97.26
N SER A 129 -33.86 -52.85 97.72
CA SER A 129 -33.66 -51.57 98.43
C SER A 129 -34.12 -50.31 97.66
N ALA A 130 -34.41 -50.44 96.36
CA ALA A 130 -34.97 -49.40 95.50
C ALA A 130 -36.07 -49.98 94.59
N ALA A 131 -37.26 -49.37 94.60
CA ALA A 131 -38.39 -49.76 93.76
C ALA A 131 -39.14 -48.54 93.21
N THR A 132 -39.61 -48.61 91.97
CA THR A 132 -40.53 -47.59 91.45
C THR A 132 -41.93 -47.90 91.94
N VAL A 133 -42.53 -46.96 92.66
CA VAL A 133 -43.88 -47.06 93.23
C VAL A 133 -44.77 -46.06 92.50
N SER A 134 -45.88 -46.53 91.94
CA SER A 134 -46.89 -45.67 91.34
C SER A 134 -48.02 -45.44 92.35
N LEU A 135 -48.25 -44.18 92.70
CA LEU A 135 -49.28 -43.75 93.65
C LEU A 135 -50.09 -42.63 92.98
N ASP A 136 -51.41 -42.79 92.88
CA ASP A 136 -52.33 -41.81 92.26
C ASP A 136 -51.90 -41.32 90.86
N GLY A 137 -51.26 -42.17 90.07
CA GLY A 137 -50.78 -41.85 88.72
C GLY A 137 -49.44 -41.11 88.68
N GLU A 138 -48.82 -40.84 89.82
CA GLU A 138 -47.46 -40.32 89.94
C GLU A 138 -46.48 -41.46 90.22
N GLU A 139 -45.39 -41.52 89.44
CA GLU A 139 -44.30 -42.48 89.66
C GLU A 139 -43.27 -41.89 90.62
N PHE A 140 -43.13 -42.55 91.76
CA PHE A 140 -42.11 -42.28 92.75
C PHE A 140 -41.01 -43.33 92.69
N LEU A 141 -39.77 -42.94 92.88
CA LEU A 141 -38.70 -43.87 93.23
C LEU A 141 -38.68 -44.01 94.76
N ASP A 142 -39.22 -45.11 95.26
CA ASP A 142 -39.17 -45.48 96.67
C ASP A 142 -37.84 -46.16 96.99
N LEU A 143 -37.20 -45.72 98.07
CA LEU A 143 -35.97 -46.29 98.57
C LEU A 143 -36.18 -46.69 100.02
N GLN A 144 -35.87 -47.94 100.35
CA GLN A 144 -36.15 -48.51 101.67
C GLN A 144 -34.88 -48.93 102.41
N ALA A 145 -34.89 -48.78 103.72
CA ALA A 145 -33.83 -49.26 104.60
C ALA A 145 -34.36 -49.66 105.99
N PRO A 146 -33.87 -50.76 106.59
CA PRO A 146 -34.30 -51.19 107.92
C PRO A 146 -33.71 -50.31 109.03
N ILE A 147 -34.49 -50.07 110.08
CA ILE A 147 -34.08 -49.35 111.29
C ILE A 147 -33.72 -50.39 112.36
N LEU A 148 -32.44 -50.49 112.70
CA LEU A 148 -31.94 -51.47 113.67
C LEU A 148 -32.02 -50.92 115.11
N GLY A 149 -33.18 -51.04 115.75
CA GLY A 149 -33.39 -50.72 117.17
C GLY A 149 -34.60 -49.82 117.46
N GLY A 150 -35.13 -49.88 118.69
CA GLY A 150 -36.18 -48.95 119.15
C GLY A 150 -37.63 -49.28 118.74
N GLY A 151 -37.92 -50.48 118.23
CA GLY A 151 -39.29 -50.91 117.86
C GLY A 151 -39.79 -50.42 116.51
N LEU A 152 -38.99 -49.65 115.77
CA LEU A 152 -39.29 -49.21 114.41
C LEU A 152 -38.76 -50.23 113.38
N GLY A 153 -39.49 -50.43 112.28
CA GLY A 153 -39.24 -51.38 111.20
C GLY A 153 -38.40 -50.78 110.08
N THR A 154 -39.02 -50.19 109.05
CA THR A 154 -38.31 -49.67 107.85
C THR A 154 -38.59 -48.20 107.60
N VAL A 155 -37.59 -47.47 107.09
CA VAL A 155 -37.76 -46.12 106.51
C VAL A 155 -37.84 -46.21 105.00
N HIS A 156 -38.83 -45.53 104.44
CA HIS A 156 -39.13 -45.40 103.03
C HIS A 156 -39.01 -43.94 102.61
N VAL A 157 -38.25 -43.69 101.54
CA VAL A 157 -38.02 -42.34 100.99
C VAL A 157 -38.37 -42.34 99.51
N GLY A 158 -39.44 -41.65 99.15
CA GLY A 158 -39.93 -41.53 97.78
C GLY A 158 -39.47 -40.26 97.08
N PHE A 159 -38.99 -40.35 95.83
CA PHE A 159 -38.65 -39.20 94.97
C PHE A 159 -39.54 -39.11 93.74
N ASP A 160 -40.05 -37.91 93.40
CA ASP A 160 -40.89 -37.67 92.21
C ASP A 160 -40.07 -37.73 90.90
N MET A 161 -40.41 -38.69 90.04
CA MET A 161 -39.76 -38.91 88.74
C MET A 161 -40.36 -38.08 87.59
N VAL A 162 -41.59 -37.60 87.71
CA VAL A 162 -42.34 -36.91 86.66
C VAL A 162 -41.83 -35.49 86.46
N ALA A 163 -41.58 -34.77 87.56
CA ALA A 163 -41.03 -33.40 87.53
C ALA A 163 -39.64 -33.33 86.84
N ARG A 164 -38.87 -34.42 86.87
CA ARG A 164 -37.52 -34.50 86.28
C ARG A 164 -37.56 -34.72 84.76
N ARG A 165 -38.46 -35.58 84.26
CA ARG A 165 -38.63 -35.85 82.81
C ARG A 165 -39.13 -34.61 82.04
N ALA A 166 -39.99 -33.79 82.64
CA ALA A 166 -40.52 -32.58 82.00
C ALA A 166 -39.44 -31.54 81.67
N LYS A 167 -38.42 -31.38 82.54
CA LYS A 167 -37.31 -30.43 82.30
C LYS A 167 -36.38 -30.89 81.17
N VAL A 168 -36.18 -32.19 81.01
CA VAL A 168 -35.32 -32.77 79.96
C VAL A 168 -35.93 -32.55 78.57
N ASN A 169 -37.23 -32.81 78.41
CA ASN A 169 -37.92 -32.62 77.12
C ASN A 169 -37.92 -31.15 76.65
N ALA A 170 -37.97 -30.19 77.58
CA ALA A 170 -37.89 -28.78 77.26
C ALA A 170 -36.50 -28.38 76.71
N ILE A 171 -35.42 -28.97 77.23
CA ILE A 171 -34.04 -28.73 76.76
C ILE A 171 -33.84 -29.37 75.38
N THR A 172 -34.29 -30.61 75.18
CA THR A 172 -34.17 -31.30 73.89
C THR A 172 -34.91 -30.56 72.76
N ARG A 173 -36.13 -30.06 73.02
CA ARG A 173 -36.88 -29.28 72.02
C ARG A 173 -36.18 -27.97 71.63
N ARG A 174 -35.53 -27.29 72.57
CA ARG A 174 -34.75 -26.07 72.28
C ARG A 174 -33.50 -26.35 71.45
N LEU A 175 -32.80 -27.46 71.72
CA LEU A 175 -31.62 -27.84 70.93
C LEU A 175 -32.00 -28.23 69.50
N VAL A 176 -33.09 -28.98 69.32
CA VAL A 176 -33.58 -29.37 67.98
C VAL A 176 -34.05 -28.16 67.17
N SER A 177 -34.74 -27.18 67.79
CA SER A 177 -35.16 -25.98 67.08
C SER A 177 -33.98 -25.09 66.67
N MET A 178 -32.96 -24.92 67.53
CA MET A 178 -31.73 -24.21 67.18
C MET A 178 -30.99 -24.90 66.01
N LEU A 179 -30.98 -26.22 65.99
CA LEU A 179 -30.37 -27.00 64.93
C LEU A 179 -31.10 -26.81 63.59
N LEU A 180 -32.43 -26.89 63.58
CA LEU A 180 -33.23 -26.67 62.37
C LEU A 180 -33.05 -25.26 61.78
N VAL A 181 -33.00 -24.24 62.64
CA VAL A 181 -32.73 -22.85 62.21
C VAL A 181 -31.34 -22.74 61.58
N THR A 182 -30.33 -23.40 62.15
CA THR A 182 -28.97 -23.39 61.61
C THR A 182 -28.90 -24.03 60.22
N VAL A 183 -29.57 -25.16 60.03
CA VAL A 183 -29.66 -25.83 58.71
C VAL A 183 -30.39 -24.94 57.70
N LEU A 184 -31.51 -24.34 58.09
CA LEU A 184 -32.29 -23.46 57.22
C LEU A 184 -31.47 -22.25 56.76
N LEU A 185 -30.74 -21.60 57.69
CA LEU A 185 -29.82 -20.51 57.36
C LEU A 185 -28.70 -20.96 56.40
N GLY A 186 -28.17 -22.17 56.59
CA GLY A 186 -27.18 -22.75 55.69
C GLY A 186 -27.69 -22.96 54.25
N VAL A 187 -28.92 -23.46 54.09
CA VAL A 187 -29.55 -23.64 52.77
C VAL A 187 -29.83 -22.30 52.10
N ILE A 188 -30.35 -21.32 52.85
CA ILE A 188 -30.58 -19.96 52.34
C ILE A 188 -29.26 -19.32 51.89
N ALA A 189 -28.21 -19.42 52.71
CA ALA A 189 -26.89 -18.92 52.35
C ALA A 189 -26.36 -19.58 51.06
N ALA A 190 -26.44 -20.91 50.96
CA ALA A 190 -26.01 -21.64 49.75
C ALA A 190 -26.80 -21.22 48.50
N PHE A 191 -28.11 -20.99 48.63
CA PHE A 191 -28.95 -20.50 47.53
C PHE A 191 -28.57 -19.07 47.12
N LEU A 192 -28.34 -18.18 48.09
CA LEU A 192 -27.89 -16.80 47.85
C LEU A 192 -26.53 -16.80 47.15
N PHE A 193 -25.52 -17.52 47.66
CA PHE A 193 -24.20 -17.68 47.03
C PHE A 193 -24.31 -18.21 45.59
N GLY A 194 -25.16 -19.22 45.37
CA GLY A 194 -25.42 -19.76 44.04
C GLY A 194 -25.98 -18.72 43.07
N ARG A 195 -26.87 -17.85 43.55
CA ARG A 195 -27.54 -16.84 42.74
C ARG A 195 -26.70 -15.58 42.53
N THR A 196 -25.99 -15.10 43.55
CA THR A 196 -25.26 -13.82 43.51
C THR A 196 -23.83 -13.95 43.00
N ILE A 197 -23.16 -15.08 43.23
CA ILE A 197 -21.74 -15.25 42.84
C ILE A 197 -21.61 -16.25 41.69
N ILE A 198 -22.16 -17.45 41.87
CA ILE A 198 -21.86 -18.58 40.97
C ILE A 198 -22.50 -18.40 39.59
N LYS A 199 -23.79 -18.06 39.51
CA LYS A 199 -24.48 -17.84 38.22
C LYS A 199 -23.83 -16.73 37.38
N PRO A 200 -23.52 -15.54 37.91
CA PRO A 200 -22.78 -14.52 37.17
C PRO A 200 -21.39 -14.96 36.69
N LEU A 201 -20.61 -15.66 37.53
CA LEU A 201 -19.31 -16.21 37.13
C LEU A 201 -19.42 -17.26 36.02
N GLN A 202 -20.43 -18.12 36.08
CA GLN A 202 -20.71 -19.09 35.01
C GLN A 202 -21.02 -18.38 33.70
N ARG A 203 -21.83 -17.32 33.72
CA ARG A 203 -22.16 -16.55 32.51
C ARG A 203 -20.95 -15.83 31.93
N LEU A 204 -20.10 -15.21 32.76
CA LEU A 204 -18.82 -14.64 32.31
C LEU A 204 -17.92 -15.71 31.69
N THR A 205 -17.86 -16.89 32.31
CA THR A 205 -17.08 -18.02 31.81
C THR A 205 -17.62 -18.49 30.45
N GLU A 206 -18.93 -18.64 30.30
CA GLU A 206 -19.57 -19.04 29.04
C GLU A 206 -19.28 -18.06 27.91
N VAL A 207 -19.45 -16.75 28.14
CA VAL A 207 -19.16 -15.72 27.13
C VAL A 207 -17.67 -15.72 26.78
N THR A 208 -16.78 -15.80 27.78
CA THR A 208 -15.32 -15.90 27.53
C THR A 208 -14.96 -17.15 26.73
N HIS A 209 -15.61 -18.28 27.02
CA HIS A 209 -15.39 -19.53 26.30
C HIS A 209 -15.89 -19.44 24.84
N GLY A 210 -17.02 -18.76 24.60
CA GLY A 210 -17.53 -18.47 23.27
C GLY A 210 -16.58 -17.59 22.46
N ILE A 211 -16.00 -16.55 23.07
CA ILE A 211 -14.97 -15.71 22.42
C ILE A 211 -13.72 -16.54 22.10
N ALA A 212 -13.25 -17.37 23.04
CA ALA A 212 -12.02 -18.13 22.87
C ALA A 212 -12.14 -19.25 21.81
N ARG A 213 -13.30 -19.91 21.74
CA ARG A 213 -13.53 -21.06 20.85
C ARG A 213 -14.05 -20.63 19.47
N ASP A 214 -15.08 -19.79 19.46
CA ASP A 214 -15.85 -19.47 18.27
C ASP A 214 -15.57 -18.05 17.75
N GLY A 215 -14.73 -17.28 18.46
CA GLY A 215 -14.45 -15.89 18.13
C GLY A 215 -15.67 -14.98 18.29
N ASP A 216 -16.73 -15.43 18.99
CA ASP A 216 -17.99 -14.70 19.10
C ASP A 216 -17.92 -13.56 20.11
N LEU A 217 -17.45 -12.42 19.61
CA LEU A 217 -17.46 -11.15 20.31
C LEU A 217 -18.84 -10.51 20.30
N SER A 218 -19.86 -11.01 19.58
CA SER A 218 -21.21 -10.40 19.64
C SER A 218 -21.93 -10.68 20.97
N ALA A 219 -21.50 -11.70 21.71
CA ALA A 219 -22.05 -12.09 23.00
C ALA A 219 -21.73 -11.05 24.10
N ARG A 220 -22.73 -10.73 24.93
CA ARG A 220 -22.61 -9.79 26.05
C ARG A 220 -22.75 -10.47 27.41
N ALA A 221 -21.85 -10.16 28.33
CA ALA A 221 -21.87 -10.67 29.70
C ALA A 221 -22.56 -9.66 30.65
N SER A 222 -23.75 -9.17 30.28
CA SER A 222 -24.48 -8.17 31.08
C SER A 222 -24.90 -8.77 32.43
N ILE A 223 -24.20 -8.36 33.48
CA ILE A 223 -24.44 -8.76 34.86
C ILE A 223 -24.81 -7.50 35.65
N ALA A 224 -26.06 -7.42 36.09
CA ALA A 224 -26.52 -6.35 36.96
C ALA A 224 -26.10 -6.65 38.41
N SER A 225 -24.88 -6.23 38.78
CA SER A 225 -24.36 -6.29 40.14
C SER A 225 -23.51 -5.05 40.45
N HIS A 226 -23.46 -4.63 41.71
CA HIS A 226 -22.68 -3.48 42.17
C HIS A 226 -21.44 -3.91 43.00
N ASP A 227 -21.16 -5.21 43.05
CA ASP A 227 -20.03 -5.80 43.76
C ASP A 227 -18.81 -6.03 42.84
N GLU A 228 -17.81 -6.76 43.32
CA GLU A 228 -16.62 -7.14 42.57
C GLU A 228 -16.95 -7.90 41.28
N ILE A 229 -18.05 -8.67 41.26
CA ILE A 229 -18.50 -9.39 40.08
C ILE A 229 -19.07 -8.44 39.03
N GLY A 230 -19.82 -7.43 39.47
CA GLY A 230 -20.26 -6.32 38.62
C GLY A 230 -19.10 -5.57 37.98
N ARG A 231 -18.08 -5.22 38.77
CA ARG A 231 -16.86 -4.55 38.26
C ARG A 231 -16.07 -5.43 37.29
N LEU A 232 -15.99 -6.73 37.55
CA LEU A 232 -15.35 -7.69 36.64
C LEU A 232 -16.11 -7.79 35.31
N SER A 233 -17.44 -7.87 35.35
CA SER A 233 -18.30 -7.85 34.16
C SER A 233 -18.11 -6.59 33.33
N GLN A 234 -18.08 -5.42 33.96
CA GLN A 234 -17.85 -4.15 33.27
C GLN A 234 -16.46 -4.10 32.63
N SER A 235 -15.42 -4.52 33.34
CA SER A 235 -14.04 -4.56 32.81
C SER A 235 -13.92 -5.52 31.62
N PHE A 236 -14.60 -6.67 31.69
CA PHE A 236 -14.69 -7.62 30.59
C PHE A 236 -15.41 -7.02 29.36
N GLU A 237 -16.52 -6.32 29.56
CA GLU A 237 -17.24 -5.67 28.45
C GLU A 237 -16.39 -4.57 27.80
N THR A 238 -15.67 -3.74 28.59
CA THR A 238 -14.73 -2.76 28.04
C THR A 238 -13.61 -3.41 27.23
N MET A 239 -13.08 -4.55 27.68
CA MET A 239 -12.11 -5.33 26.90
C MET A 239 -12.72 -5.86 25.61
N ALA A 240 -13.94 -6.43 25.67
CA ALA A 240 -14.65 -6.94 24.50
C ALA A 240 -14.96 -5.83 23.48
N ASP A 241 -15.43 -4.66 23.92
CA ASP A 241 -15.65 -3.48 23.08
C ASP A 241 -14.36 -2.99 22.43
N GLY A 242 -13.25 -2.94 23.19
CA GLY A 242 -11.94 -2.62 22.65
C GLY A 242 -11.50 -3.60 21.54
N LEU A 243 -11.70 -4.90 21.74
CA LEU A 243 -11.42 -5.92 20.73
C LEU A 243 -12.32 -5.78 19.49
N ARG A 244 -13.62 -5.50 19.67
CA ARG A 244 -14.56 -5.25 18.55
C ARG A 244 -14.11 -4.05 17.71
N SER A 245 -13.74 -2.94 18.36
CA SER A 245 -13.25 -1.74 17.67
C SER A 245 -11.97 -2.04 16.89
N LEU A 246 -10.98 -2.67 17.53
CA LEU A 246 -9.71 -3.02 16.88
C LEU A 246 -9.90 -3.95 15.67
N LEU A 247 -10.81 -4.93 15.76
CA LEU A 247 -11.14 -5.80 14.63
C LEU A 247 -11.88 -5.05 13.51
N GLY A 248 -12.75 -4.11 13.85
CA GLY A 248 -13.39 -3.21 12.90
C GLY A 248 -12.38 -2.36 12.14
N ASP A 249 -11.43 -1.77 12.86
CA ASP A 249 -10.35 -0.96 12.29
C ASP A 249 -9.44 -1.81 11.39
N LEU A 250 -9.07 -3.03 11.81
CA LEU A 250 -8.30 -3.97 11.00
C LEU A 250 -9.05 -4.39 9.72
N ARG A 251 -10.37 -4.61 9.80
CA ARG A 251 -11.19 -4.93 8.62
C ARG A 251 -11.20 -3.78 7.62
N ASN A 252 -11.36 -2.56 8.11
CA ASN A 252 -11.35 -1.35 7.29
C ASN A 252 -9.98 -1.14 6.64
N ALA A 253 -8.90 -1.29 7.40
CA ALA A 253 -7.53 -1.19 6.89
C ALA A 253 -7.22 -2.26 5.83
N ALA A 254 -7.66 -3.51 6.03
CA ALA A 254 -7.54 -4.56 5.02
C ALA A 254 -8.31 -4.19 3.74
N ALA A 255 -9.56 -3.73 3.85
CA ALA A 255 -10.36 -3.30 2.70
C ALA A 255 -9.77 -2.08 1.97
N GLU A 256 -9.05 -1.21 2.67
CA GLU A 256 -8.30 -0.09 2.08
C GLU A 256 -7.07 -0.60 1.33
N ILE A 257 -6.23 -1.44 1.93
CA ILE A 257 -5.07 -2.07 1.27
C ILE A 257 -5.51 -2.81 0.00
N GLN A 258 -6.63 -3.54 0.05
CA GLN A 258 -7.23 -4.22 -1.09
C GLN A 258 -7.49 -3.25 -2.26
N ARG A 259 -8.13 -2.12 -1.96
CA ARG A 259 -8.54 -1.12 -2.96
C ARG A 259 -7.34 -0.43 -3.56
N GLU A 260 -6.40 0.01 -2.73
CA GLU A 260 -5.15 0.67 -3.12
C GLU A 260 -4.27 -0.29 -3.96
N SER A 261 -4.17 -1.56 -3.56
CA SER A 261 -3.43 -2.57 -4.33
C SER A 261 -4.06 -2.83 -5.71
N GLY A 262 -5.40 -2.82 -5.79
CA GLY A 262 -6.12 -2.90 -7.06
C GLY A 262 -5.84 -1.71 -7.98
N GLN A 263 -5.89 -0.49 -7.44
CA GLN A 263 -5.56 0.73 -8.19
C GLN A 263 -4.10 0.74 -8.64
N LEU A 264 -3.18 0.32 -7.76
CA LEU A 264 -1.75 0.20 -8.07
C LEU A 264 -1.51 -0.77 -9.22
N ARG A 265 -2.18 -1.93 -9.26
CA ARG A 265 -2.09 -2.88 -10.38
C ARG A 265 -2.59 -2.28 -11.70
N SER A 266 -3.70 -1.56 -11.68
CA SER A 266 -4.19 -0.86 -12.88
C SER A 266 -3.18 0.18 -13.37
N ALA A 267 -2.58 0.95 -12.46
CA ALA A 267 -1.54 1.93 -12.80
C ALA A 267 -0.29 1.25 -13.38
N VAL A 268 0.17 0.15 -12.77
CA VAL A 268 1.28 -0.68 -13.27
C VAL A 268 0.99 -1.24 -14.66
N SER A 269 -0.21 -1.75 -14.90
CA SER A 269 -0.61 -2.26 -16.22
C SER A 269 -0.59 -1.15 -17.28
N SER A 270 -1.07 0.05 -16.94
CA SER A 270 -1.02 1.21 -17.84
C SER A 270 0.42 1.64 -18.12
N GLN A 271 1.26 1.69 -17.07
CA GLN A 271 2.68 2.01 -17.20
C GLN A 271 3.41 1.01 -18.08
N SER A 272 3.11 -0.29 -17.97
CA SER A 272 3.71 -1.34 -18.82
C SER A 272 3.36 -1.15 -20.30
N VAL A 273 2.10 -0.82 -20.61
CA VAL A 273 1.68 -0.50 -21.99
C VAL A 273 2.40 0.74 -22.51
N MET A 274 2.47 1.81 -21.71
CA MET A 274 3.17 3.03 -22.10
C MET A 274 4.67 2.79 -22.33
N ALA A 275 5.34 2.04 -21.46
CA ALA A 275 6.74 1.67 -21.61
C ALA A 275 6.98 0.87 -22.91
N SER A 276 6.11 -0.08 -23.23
CA SER A 276 6.17 -0.85 -24.48
C SER A 276 5.98 0.03 -25.73
N GLN A 277 5.05 0.98 -25.68
CA GLN A 277 4.85 1.96 -26.75
C GLN A 277 6.08 2.86 -26.91
N GLN A 278 6.66 3.34 -25.79
CA GLN A 278 7.88 4.16 -25.81
C GLN A 278 9.07 3.39 -26.37
N ALA A 279 9.25 2.12 -26.02
CA ALA A 279 10.29 1.26 -26.60
C ALA A 279 10.13 1.12 -28.12
N THR A 280 8.90 0.94 -28.60
CA THR A 280 8.61 0.88 -30.05
C THR A 280 8.91 2.22 -30.74
N ALA A 281 8.53 3.33 -30.11
CA ALA A 281 8.83 4.67 -30.62
C ALA A 281 10.34 4.94 -30.68
N LEU A 282 11.10 4.47 -29.70
CA LEU A 282 12.56 4.56 -29.65
C LEU A 282 13.24 3.78 -30.79
N VAL A 283 12.74 2.58 -31.12
CA VAL A 283 13.21 1.83 -32.29
C VAL A 283 12.96 2.62 -33.58
N GLY A 284 11.77 3.20 -33.74
CA GLY A 284 11.44 4.06 -34.88
C GLY A 284 12.32 5.31 -34.95
N ALA A 285 12.56 5.96 -33.81
CA ALA A 285 13.46 7.11 -33.73
C ALA A 285 14.90 6.73 -34.11
N GLY A 286 15.39 5.58 -33.64
CA GLY A 286 16.72 5.08 -33.99
C GLY A 286 16.88 4.87 -35.51
N ALA A 287 15.87 4.32 -36.18
CA ALA A 287 15.88 4.16 -37.63
C ALA A 287 15.91 5.52 -38.36
N ALA A 288 15.05 6.46 -37.96
CA ALA A 288 15.01 7.81 -38.54
C ALA A 288 16.34 8.57 -38.35
N VAL A 289 16.98 8.42 -37.20
CA VAL A 289 18.29 9.03 -36.90
C VAL A 289 19.40 8.40 -37.76
N SER A 290 19.35 7.09 -38.00
CA SER A 290 20.28 6.41 -38.91
C SER A 290 20.10 6.88 -40.36
N GLU A 291 18.86 7.06 -40.81
CA GLU A 291 18.55 7.59 -42.13
C GLU A 291 19.05 9.03 -42.28
N LEU A 292 18.80 9.89 -41.29
CA LEU A 292 19.36 11.25 -41.24
C LEU A 292 20.89 11.26 -41.30
N ALA A 293 21.57 10.34 -40.60
CA ALA A 293 23.03 10.21 -40.66
C ALA A 293 23.51 9.92 -42.08
N GLN A 294 22.81 9.02 -42.78
CA GLN A 294 23.12 8.67 -44.15
C GLN A 294 22.89 9.85 -45.09
N THR A 295 21.73 10.50 -45.03
CA THR A 295 21.42 11.65 -45.88
C THR A 295 22.40 12.81 -45.68
N ALA A 296 22.84 13.07 -44.44
CA ALA A 296 23.85 14.09 -44.15
C ALA A 296 25.22 13.77 -44.78
N ARG A 297 25.62 12.48 -44.77
CA ARG A 297 26.85 12.03 -45.44
C ARG A 297 26.75 12.19 -46.96
N GLU A 298 25.66 11.70 -47.56
CA GLU A 298 25.41 11.83 -49.00
C GLU A 298 25.38 13.30 -49.44
N ALA A 299 24.73 14.18 -48.67
CA ALA A 299 24.70 15.61 -48.94
C ALA A 299 26.10 16.26 -48.87
N THR A 300 26.95 15.79 -47.94
CA THR A 300 28.35 16.24 -47.85
C THR A 300 29.14 15.82 -49.09
N GLU A 301 29.04 14.56 -49.50
CA GLU A 301 29.71 14.04 -50.70
C GLU A 301 29.26 14.78 -51.97
N GLN A 302 27.95 15.05 -52.07
CA GLN A 302 27.38 15.80 -53.18
C GLN A 302 27.88 17.25 -53.21
N ALA A 303 27.95 17.92 -52.06
CA ALA A 303 28.50 19.26 -51.95
C ALA A 303 29.98 19.30 -52.36
N GLU A 304 30.79 18.32 -51.94
CA GLU A 304 32.19 18.20 -52.36
C GLU A 304 32.32 17.92 -53.87
N SER A 305 31.40 17.15 -54.45
CA SER A 305 31.33 16.92 -55.90
C SER A 305 31.02 18.20 -56.68
N VAL A 306 30.11 19.04 -56.18
CA VAL A 306 29.81 20.36 -56.75
C VAL A 306 31.04 21.26 -56.68
N ILE A 307 31.76 21.30 -55.55
CA ILE A 307 33.00 22.08 -55.40
C ILE A 307 34.05 21.66 -56.44
N ARG A 308 34.27 20.35 -56.64
CA ARG A 308 35.23 19.84 -57.65
C ARG A 308 34.80 20.21 -59.06
N THR A 309 33.51 20.06 -59.37
CA THR A 309 32.97 20.38 -60.70
C THR A 309 33.06 21.88 -60.99
N ALA A 310 32.73 22.71 -60.01
CA ALA A 310 32.83 24.15 -60.11
C ALA A 310 34.28 24.61 -60.32
N ALA A 311 35.25 24.02 -59.62
CA ALA A 311 36.67 24.33 -59.83
C ALA A 311 37.13 24.04 -61.27
N ARG A 312 36.66 22.93 -61.86
CA ARG A 312 36.97 22.58 -63.26
C ARG A 312 36.26 23.52 -64.24
N SER A 313 35.03 23.92 -63.95
CA SER A 313 34.29 24.91 -64.76
C SER A 313 34.96 26.28 -64.73
N GLU A 314 35.51 26.70 -63.59
CA GLU A 314 36.28 27.94 -63.46
C GLU A 314 37.57 27.91 -64.30
N GLU A 315 38.32 26.80 -64.29
CA GLU A 315 39.49 26.62 -65.16
C GLU A 315 39.11 26.73 -66.66
N ASN A 316 37.99 26.12 -67.05
CA ASN A 316 37.48 26.20 -68.42
C ASN A 316 37.04 27.61 -68.80
N ALA A 317 36.39 28.34 -67.88
CA ALA A 317 35.99 29.72 -68.09
C ALA A 317 37.22 30.64 -68.26
N GLN A 318 38.26 30.47 -67.43
CA GLN A 318 39.51 31.21 -67.57
C GLN A 318 40.22 30.93 -68.90
N ARG A 319 40.27 29.66 -69.33
CA ARG A 319 40.77 29.30 -70.66
C ARG A 319 39.95 29.94 -71.78
N GLY A 320 38.61 29.87 -71.67
CA GLY A 320 37.70 30.48 -72.64
C GLY A 320 37.87 31.99 -72.74
N ALA A 321 38.01 32.68 -71.61
CA ALA A 321 38.25 34.12 -71.55
C ALA A 321 39.54 34.50 -72.29
N LYS A 322 40.62 33.72 -72.08
CA LYS A 322 41.89 33.93 -72.80
C LYS A 322 41.76 33.74 -74.31
N VAL A 323 41.05 32.69 -74.75
CA VAL A 323 40.80 32.45 -76.19
C VAL A 323 40.01 33.61 -76.81
N VAL A 324 39.04 34.16 -76.09
CA VAL A 324 38.27 35.34 -76.53
C VAL A 324 39.15 36.58 -76.62
N GLU A 325 40.00 36.82 -75.63
CA GLU A 325 40.95 37.95 -75.62
C GLU A 325 41.91 37.87 -76.83
N GLU A 326 42.47 36.69 -77.09
CA GLU A 326 43.30 36.43 -78.28
C GLU A 326 42.52 36.66 -79.59
N SER A 327 41.23 36.31 -79.61
CA SER A 327 40.36 36.52 -80.79
C SER A 327 40.07 38.00 -81.04
N VAL A 328 39.85 38.79 -79.98
CA VAL A 328 39.68 40.25 -80.08
C VAL A 328 40.95 40.91 -80.62
N LEU A 329 42.12 40.51 -80.11
CA LEU A 329 43.42 40.97 -80.62
C LEU A 329 43.62 40.60 -82.09
N GLY A 330 43.36 39.35 -82.46
CA GLY A 330 43.48 38.89 -83.85
C GLY A 330 42.55 39.63 -84.82
N MET A 331 41.30 39.90 -84.43
CA MET A 331 40.37 40.68 -85.24
C MET A 331 40.75 42.16 -85.33
N SER A 332 41.35 42.73 -84.28
CA SER A 332 41.90 44.08 -84.33
C SER A 332 43.06 44.19 -85.31
N GLN A 333 43.97 43.20 -85.33
CA GLN A 333 45.07 43.13 -86.29
C GLN A 333 44.56 42.95 -87.73
N LEU A 334 43.57 42.08 -87.93
CA LEU A 334 42.90 41.91 -89.22
C LEU A 334 42.28 43.22 -89.72
N GLY A 335 41.60 43.96 -88.83
CA GLY A 335 41.05 45.28 -89.14
C GLY A 335 42.12 46.25 -89.63
N GLN A 336 43.23 46.38 -88.90
CA GLN A 336 44.37 47.22 -89.31
C GLN A 336 44.95 46.81 -90.67
N GLN A 337 45.04 45.50 -90.93
CA GLN A 337 45.58 44.99 -92.19
C GLN A 337 44.64 45.26 -93.37
N VAL A 338 43.33 45.17 -93.16
CA VAL A 338 42.32 45.55 -94.16
C VAL A 338 42.35 47.05 -94.45
N ASP A 339 42.49 47.89 -93.41
CA ASP A 339 42.59 49.34 -93.56
C ASP A 339 43.87 49.73 -94.33
N ALA A 340 44.99 49.03 -94.11
CA ALA A 340 46.23 49.23 -94.87
C ALA A 340 46.08 48.83 -96.36
N ILE A 341 45.34 47.75 -96.66
CA ILE A 341 45.02 47.36 -98.04
C ILE A 341 44.15 48.43 -98.70
N ALA A 342 43.13 48.93 -98.00
CA ALA A 342 42.27 50.00 -98.51
C ALA A 342 43.06 51.27 -98.84
N ALA A 343 44.01 51.67 -97.99
CA ALA A 343 44.91 52.81 -98.26
C ALA A 343 45.80 52.59 -99.50
N SER A 344 46.38 51.39 -99.66
CA SER A 344 47.22 51.06 -100.82
C SER A 344 46.41 51.06 -102.13
N ILE A 345 45.15 50.64 -102.06
CA ILE A 345 44.22 50.63 -103.18
C ILE A 345 43.77 52.05 -103.56
N ALA A 346 43.62 52.94 -102.58
CA ALA A 346 43.37 54.36 -102.83
C ALA A 346 44.55 55.01 -103.58
N ASP A 347 45.80 54.77 -103.15
CA ASP A 347 47.01 55.23 -103.86
C ASP A 347 47.08 54.68 -105.30
N LEU A 348 46.77 53.39 -105.50
CA LEU A 348 46.70 52.80 -106.83
C LEU A 348 45.64 53.47 -107.71
N THR A 349 44.48 53.82 -107.15
CA THR A 349 43.40 54.50 -107.89
C THR A 349 43.86 55.88 -108.37
N GLU A 350 44.54 56.64 -107.51
CA GLU A 350 45.12 57.95 -107.85
C GLU A 350 46.18 57.83 -108.97
N ARG A 351 47.11 56.89 -108.83
CA ARG A 351 48.12 56.63 -109.88
C ARG A 351 47.49 56.23 -111.21
N THR A 352 46.43 55.42 -111.17
CA THR A 352 45.75 54.94 -112.38
C THR A 352 44.99 56.07 -113.09
N LEU A 353 44.45 57.04 -112.33
CA LEU A 353 43.88 58.27 -112.90
C LEU A 353 44.93 59.11 -113.61
N ALA A 354 46.10 59.32 -112.98
CA ALA A 354 47.21 60.05 -113.60
C ALA A 354 47.71 59.39 -114.89
N ILE A 355 47.81 58.05 -114.92
CA ILE A 355 48.17 57.31 -116.13
C ILE A 355 47.11 57.50 -117.22
N ASN A 356 45.82 57.47 -116.86
CA ASN A 356 44.75 57.68 -117.83
C ASN A 356 44.80 59.07 -118.49
N GLU A 357 45.10 60.12 -117.71
CA GLU A 357 45.33 61.48 -118.23
C GLU A 357 46.55 61.54 -119.16
N LEU A 358 47.66 60.90 -118.78
CA LEU A 358 48.85 60.80 -119.64
C LEU A 358 48.56 60.07 -120.96
N MET A 359 47.77 59.00 -120.93
CA MET A 359 47.38 58.29 -122.15
C MET A 359 46.51 59.18 -123.06
N GLY A 360 45.63 60.01 -122.49
CA GLY A 360 44.88 61.03 -123.25
C GLY A 360 45.80 62.04 -123.92
N ALA A 361 46.79 62.57 -123.19
CA ALA A 361 47.77 63.50 -123.75
C ALA A 361 48.62 62.87 -124.87
N ILE A 362 48.98 61.58 -124.77
CA ILE A 362 49.69 60.86 -125.85
C ILE A 362 48.79 60.67 -127.08
N GLU A 363 47.51 60.38 -126.87
CA GLU A 363 46.51 60.25 -127.95
C GLU A 363 46.38 61.58 -128.71
N ASP A 364 46.23 62.70 -127.99
CA ASP A 364 46.18 64.06 -128.54
C ASP A 364 47.48 64.44 -129.26
N LEU A 365 48.64 64.13 -128.66
CA LEU A 365 49.95 64.38 -129.27
C LEU A 365 50.14 63.56 -130.54
N SER A 366 49.74 62.29 -130.54
CA SER A 366 49.80 61.42 -131.70
C SER A 366 48.90 61.93 -132.82
N GLU A 367 47.72 62.48 -132.50
CA GLU A 367 46.84 63.11 -133.48
C GLU A 367 47.45 64.40 -134.07
N GLN A 368 48.08 65.23 -133.24
CA GLN A 368 48.83 66.40 -133.72
C GLN A 368 49.98 65.99 -134.65
N VAL A 369 50.80 65.01 -134.26
CA VAL A 369 51.91 64.51 -135.08
C VAL A 369 51.39 63.91 -136.39
N ASN A 370 50.27 63.18 -136.35
CA ASN A 370 49.62 62.63 -137.55
C ASN A 370 49.17 63.73 -138.52
N LEU A 371 48.57 64.82 -138.01
CA LEU A 371 48.18 65.99 -138.81
C LEU A 371 49.40 66.75 -139.36
N LEU A 372 50.43 66.95 -138.55
CA LEU A 372 51.71 67.55 -138.96
C LEU A 372 52.37 66.74 -140.07
N ALA A 373 52.41 65.41 -139.92
CA ALA A 373 52.97 64.48 -140.90
C ALA A 373 52.14 64.47 -142.21
N LEU A 374 50.81 64.56 -142.12
CA LEU A 374 49.94 64.71 -143.29
C LEU A 374 50.24 66.01 -144.05
N ASN A 375 50.32 67.13 -143.34
CA ASN A 375 50.65 68.43 -143.92
C ASN A 375 52.05 68.42 -144.57
N ALA A 376 53.04 67.82 -143.89
CA ALA A 376 54.39 67.66 -144.41
C ALA A 376 54.42 66.77 -145.67
N SER A 377 53.64 65.68 -145.70
CA SER A 377 53.53 64.80 -146.88
C SER A 377 52.88 65.51 -148.07
N ILE A 378 51.89 66.37 -147.83
CA ILE A 378 51.24 67.18 -148.87
C ILE A 378 52.23 68.20 -149.45
N GLU A 379 52.94 68.94 -148.60
CA GLU A 379 53.90 69.95 -149.06
C GLU A 379 55.12 69.32 -149.74
N ALA A 380 55.58 68.15 -149.27
CA ALA A 380 56.65 67.39 -149.92
C ALA A 380 56.21 66.83 -151.29
N ALA A 381 54.96 66.40 -151.45
CA ALA A 381 54.41 66.00 -152.76
C ALA A 381 54.29 67.19 -153.72
N ARG A 382 54.00 68.39 -153.20
CA ARG A 382 53.92 69.65 -153.94
C ARG A 382 55.27 70.11 -154.51
N ALA A 383 56.38 69.76 -153.85
CA ALA A 383 57.75 70.06 -154.28
C ALA A 383 58.29 69.16 -155.42
N GLY A 384 57.51 68.21 -155.92
CA GLY A 384 57.87 67.37 -157.07
C GLY A 384 59.04 66.41 -156.81
N GLU A 385 59.96 66.26 -157.78
CA GLU A 385 61.09 65.31 -157.70
C GLU A 385 62.04 65.57 -156.50
N GLN A 386 62.17 66.83 -156.05
CA GLN A 386 63.04 67.20 -154.92
C GLN A 386 62.44 66.81 -153.54
N GLY A 387 61.13 66.56 -153.47
CA GLY A 387 60.42 66.24 -152.23
C GLY A 387 60.24 64.74 -151.95
N ARG A 388 60.64 63.86 -152.87
CA ARG A 388 60.40 62.40 -152.79
C ARG A 388 60.90 61.76 -151.48
N GLY A 389 62.11 62.13 -151.02
CA GLY A 389 62.65 61.62 -149.76
C GLY A 389 61.87 62.10 -148.53
N PHE A 390 61.37 63.34 -148.56
CA PHE A 390 60.56 63.92 -147.48
C PHE A 390 59.16 63.31 -147.41
N VAL A 391 58.56 62.92 -148.55
CA VAL A 391 57.28 62.20 -148.57
C VAL A 391 57.39 60.87 -147.80
N ILE A 392 58.47 60.11 -148.02
CA ILE A 392 58.69 58.82 -147.33
C ILE A 392 58.83 59.03 -145.81
N VAL A 393 59.60 60.03 -145.38
CA VAL A 393 59.77 60.36 -143.95
C VAL A 393 58.44 60.82 -143.33
N ALA A 394 57.66 61.65 -144.03
CA ALA A 394 56.36 62.11 -143.56
C ALA A 394 55.34 60.96 -143.46
N GLN A 395 55.33 60.02 -144.41
CA GLN A 395 54.51 58.80 -144.32
C GLN A 395 54.93 57.90 -143.16
N GLU A 396 56.22 57.75 -142.89
CA GLU A 396 56.71 56.96 -141.75
C GLU A 396 56.38 57.64 -140.42
N MET A 397 56.50 58.97 -140.30
CA MET A 397 56.05 59.72 -139.12
C MET A 397 54.55 59.56 -138.89
N ARG A 398 53.74 59.59 -139.96
CA ARG A 398 52.31 59.37 -139.89
C ARG A 398 51.99 57.95 -139.38
N ARG A 399 52.67 56.93 -139.92
CA ARG A 399 52.54 55.53 -139.49
C ARG A 399 52.92 55.34 -138.02
N LEU A 400 54.00 55.99 -137.57
CA LEU A 400 54.42 55.98 -136.16
C LEU A 400 53.39 56.68 -135.26
N ALA A 401 52.82 57.80 -135.71
CA ALA A 401 51.77 58.52 -134.98
C ALA A 401 50.47 57.71 -134.87
N GLU A 402 49.99 57.10 -135.96
CA GLU A 402 48.85 56.17 -135.95
C GLU A 402 49.13 54.97 -135.04
N GLY A 403 50.36 54.42 -135.08
CA GLY A 403 50.80 53.35 -134.18
C GLY A 403 50.85 53.75 -132.70
N SER A 404 51.30 54.97 -132.40
CA SER A 404 51.34 55.52 -131.04
C SER A 404 49.93 55.79 -130.49
N LYS A 405 49.03 56.36 -131.31
CA LYS A 405 47.60 56.52 -130.97
C LYS A 405 46.94 55.17 -130.64
N ALA A 406 47.17 54.16 -131.47
CA ALA A 406 46.64 52.81 -131.23
C ALA A 406 47.22 52.17 -129.95
N ALA A 407 48.51 52.37 -129.67
CA ALA A 407 49.14 51.87 -128.44
C ALA A 407 48.59 52.58 -127.19
N ALA A 408 48.41 53.90 -127.23
CA ALA A 408 47.79 54.69 -126.16
C ALA A 408 46.34 54.24 -125.90
N GLY A 409 45.56 54.00 -126.95
CA GLY A 409 44.20 53.47 -126.83
C GLY A 409 44.14 52.10 -126.14
N ARG A 410 45.05 51.17 -126.48
CA ARG A 410 45.17 49.87 -125.79
C ARG A 410 45.57 50.03 -124.33
N ALA A 411 46.52 50.91 -124.02
CA ALA A 411 46.94 51.18 -122.66
C ALA A 411 45.79 51.78 -121.82
N LYS A 412 45.04 52.74 -122.39
CA LYS A 412 43.83 53.33 -121.77
C LYS A 412 42.77 52.27 -121.46
N PHE A 413 42.55 51.32 -122.36
CA PHE A 413 41.66 50.18 -122.11
C PHE A 413 42.12 49.32 -120.91
N ILE A 414 43.40 48.96 -120.85
CA ILE A 414 43.98 48.19 -119.73
C ILE A 414 43.85 48.97 -118.41
N VAL A 415 44.15 50.26 -118.42
CA VAL A 415 44.02 51.18 -117.27
C VAL A 415 42.57 51.25 -116.79
N GLY A 416 41.60 51.29 -117.71
CA GLY A 416 40.17 51.20 -117.39
C GLY A 416 39.78 49.87 -116.75
N GLU A 417 40.33 48.75 -117.23
CA GLU A 417 40.11 47.43 -116.61
C GLU A 417 40.70 47.37 -115.19
N VAL A 418 41.91 47.91 -114.99
CA VAL A 418 42.54 48.04 -113.67
C VAL A 418 41.65 48.86 -112.74
N GLN A 419 41.19 50.05 -113.14
CA GLN A 419 40.28 50.86 -112.32
C GLN A 419 39.00 50.11 -111.94
N SER A 420 38.39 49.41 -112.88
CA SER A 420 37.17 48.63 -112.63
C SER A 420 37.40 47.55 -111.58
N ARG A 421 38.49 46.77 -111.71
CA ARG A 421 38.88 45.75 -110.73
C ARG A 421 39.22 46.35 -109.37
N THR A 422 39.92 47.48 -109.35
CA THR A 422 40.28 48.20 -108.12
C THR A 422 39.04 48.63 -107.33
N ARG A 423 37.97 49.10 -107.99
CA ARG A 423 36.68 49.41 -107.32
C ARG A 423 36.06 48.18 -106.66
N ALA A 424 36.12 47.01 -107.30
CA ALA A 424 35.63 45.77 -106.70
C ALA A 424 36.45 45.38 -105.47
N VAL A 425 37.77 45.60 -105.49
CA VAL A 425 38.63 45.37 -104.32
C VAL A 425 38.27 46.33 -103.18
N VAL A 426 38.05 47.62 -103.44
CA VAL A 426 37.60 48.61 -102.42
C VAL A 426 36.35 48.11 -101.70
N ALA A 427 35.31 47.74 -102.45
CA ALA A 427 34.05 47.26 -101.87
C ALA A 427 34.27 46.00 -101.00
N SER A 428 35.14 45.09 -101.43
CA SER A 428 35.50 43.89 -100.66
C SER A 428 36.25 44.24 -99.36
N THR A 429 37.18 45.20 -99.39
CA THR A 429 37.88 45.66 -98.18
C THR A 429 36.97 46.39 -97.21
N GLU A 430 36.03 47.23 -97.68
CA GLU A 430 35.05 47.90 -96.80
C GLU A 430 34.14 46.87 -96.10
N GLU A 431 33.67 45.87 -96.83
CA GLU A 431 32.90 44.75 -96.28
C GLU A 431 33.75 43.95 -95.28
N GLY A 432 35.02 43.67 -95.60
CA GLY A 432 35.97 43.00 -94.71
C GLY A 432 36.18 43.75 -93.38
N SER A 433 36.39 45.07 -93.44
CA SER A 433 36.55 45.94 -92.26
C SER A 433 35.28 45.94 -91.39
N ARG A 434 34.10 45.96 -92.02
CA ARG A 434 32.81 45.88 -91.31
C ARG A 434 32.64 44.54 -90.60
N ARG A 435 32.95 43.43 -91.28
CA ARG A 435 32.89 42.08 -90.70
C ARG A 435 33.87 41.87 -89.56
N ALA A 436 35.10 42.38 -89.68
CA ALA A 436 36.09 42.33 -88.60
C ALA A 436 35.59 43.06 -87.35
N ARG A 437 35.03 44.27 -87.50
CA ARG A 437 34.44 45.04 -86.39
C ARG A 437 33.24 44.32 -85.76
N ALA A 438 32.36 43.74 -86.56
CA ALA A 438 31.24 42.94 -86.05
C ALA A 438 31.73 41.71 -85.27
N ALA A 439 32.74 41.00 -85.78
CA ALA A 439 33.35 39.87 -85.10
C ALA A 439 34.02 40.26 -83.77
N MET A 440 34.67 41.44 -83.70
CA MET A 440 35.19 41.98 -82.43
C MET A 440 34.08 42.24 -81.41
N GLY A 441 32.94 42.78 -81.84
CA GLY A 441 31.78 42.98 -80.98
C GLY A 441 31.27 41.68 -80.37
N LEU A 442 31.01 40.68 -81.22
CA LEU A 442 30.58 39.35 -80.79
C LEU A 442 31.59 38.67 -79.84
N ALA A 443 32.89 38.81 -80.11
CA ALA A 443 33.92 38.27 -79.23
C ALA A 443 33.90 38.96 -77.85
N ARG A 444 33.75 40.28 -77.78
CA ARG A 444 33.61 41.00 -76.50
C ARG A 444 32.37 40.56 -75.72
N ASP A 445 31.23 40.41 -76.39
CA ASP A 445 30.00 39.93 -75.76
C ASP A 445 30.18 38.51 -75.18
N ALA A 446 30.85 37.63 -75.92
CA ALA A 446 31.21 36.30 -75.43
C ALA A 446 32.14 36.37 -74.20
N GLY A 447 33.11 37.28 -74.18
CA GLY A 447 33.97 37.51 -73.02
C GLY A 447 33.22 37.99 -71.78
N GLY A 448 32.23 38.89 -71.97
CA GLY A 448 31.32 39.31 -70.91
C GLY A 448 30.49 38.14 -70.35
N ALA A 449 29.94 37.30 -71.23
CA ALA A 449 29.20 36.11 -70.82
C ALA A 449 30.05 35.10 -70.03
N ILE A 450 31.31 34.88 -70.44
CA ILE A 450 32.26 34.02 -69.71
C ILE A 450 32.58 34.60 -68.33
N THR A 451 32.72 35.92 -68.22
CA THR A 451 32.95 36.58 -66.92
C THR A 451 31.76 36.38 -65.97
N GLY A 452 30.53 36.55 -66.48
CA GLY A 452 29.31 36.26 -65.71
C GLY A 452 29.19 34.78 -65.31
N LEU A 453 29.63 33.85 -66.16
CA LEU A 453 29.70 32.43 -65.83
C LEU A 453 30.67 32.17 -64.67
N SER A 454 31.87 32.77 -64.69
CA SER A 454 32.85 32.64 -63.58
C SER A 454 32.31 33.17 -62.26
N GLU A 455 31.53 34.27 -62.27
CA GLU A 455 30.88 34.77 -61.05
C GLU A 455 29.81 33.79 -60.53
N ALA A 456 28.97 33.24 -61.41
CA ALA A 456 27.97 32.24 -61.04
C ALA A 456 28.59 30.94 -60.51
N ILE A 457 29.72 30.51 -61.09
CA ILE A 457 30.50 29.34 -60.63
C ILE A 457 31.08 29.59 -59.24
N ARG A 458 31.62 30.78 -58.97
CA ARG A 458 32.09 31.16 -57.63
C ARG A 458 30.97 31.14 -56.60
N GLY A 459 29.81 31.74 -56.91
CA GLY A 459 28.63 31.69 -56.05
C GLY A 459 28.16 30.26 -55.75
N SER A 460 28.19 29.38 -56.75
CA SER A 460 27.85 27.95 -56.60
C SER A 460 28.84 27.21 -55.70
N THR A 461 30.13 27.55 -55.80
CA THR A 461 31.18 26.97 -54.95
C THR A 461 31.01 27.36 -53.49
N ASP A 462 30.69 28.64 -53.22
CA ASP A 462 30.48 29.12 -51.86
C ASP A 462 29.22 28.52 -51.23
N ALA A 463 28.13 28.42 -51.99
CA ALA A 463 26.92 27.73 -51.55
C ALA A 463 27.20 26.25 -51.23
N ALA A 464 27.94 25.54 -52.08
CA ALA A 464 28.31 24.15 -51.84
C ALA A 464 29.20 23.99 -50.59
N ARG A 465 30.14 24.92 -50.34
CA ARG A 465 30.94 24.93 -49.11
C ARG A 465 30.08 25.11 -47.86
N GLN A 466 29.10 26.02 -47.90
CA GLN A 466 28.17 26.21 -46.78
C GLN A 466 27.34 24.95 -46.52
N ILE A 467 26.85 24.29 -47.57
CA ILE A 467 26.15 23.00 -47.45
C ILE A 467 27.06 21.97 -46.78
N ALA A 468 28.30 21.79 -47.24
CA ALA A 468 29.23 20.83 -46.66
C ALA A 468 29.54 21.10 -45.17
N VAL A 469 29.62 22.36 -44.76
CA VAL A 469 29.79 22.72 -43.33
C VAL A 469 28.54 22.39 -42.53
N ALA A 470 27.36 22.78 -43.03
CA ALA A 470 26.09 22.54 -42.36
C ALA A 470 25.79 21.04 -42.21
N THR A 471 26.07 20.24 -43.24
CA THR A 471 25.86 18.79 -43.21
C THR A 471 26.83 18.07 -42.28
N ARG A 472 28.09 18.53 -42.17
CA ARG A 472 29.03 18.04 -41.14
C ARG A 472 28.54 18.35 -39.73
N GLN A 473 28.01 19.55 -39.49
CA GLN A 473 27.37 19.87 -38.21
C GLN A 473 26.16 18.99 -37.93
N GLN A 474 25.32 18.71 -38.95
CA GLN A 474 24.22 17.75 -38.82
C GLN A 474 24.72 16.36 -38.44
N THR A 475 25.81 15.87 -39.03
CA THR A 475 26.40 14.56 -38.64
C THR A 475 26.77 14.53 -37.16
N THR A 476 27.43 15.57 -36.65
CA THR A 476 27.74 15.66 -35.20
C THR A 476 26.49 15.71 -34.33
N GLY A 477 25.46 16.46 -34.74
CA GLY A 477 24.18 16.50 -34.03
C GLY A 477 23.48 15.15 -34.03
N VAL A 478 23.54 14.41 -35.13
CA VAL A 478 23.00 13.06 -35.26
C VAL A 478 23.73 12.08 -34.32
N GLU A 479 25.05 12.13 -34.23
CA GLU A 479 25.82 11.31 -33.28
C GLU A 479 25.39 11.55 -31.82
N GLN A 480 25.12 12.80 -31.45
CA GLN A 480 24.59 13.14 -30.13
C GLN A 480 23.18 12.55 -29.91
N ILE A 481 22.31 12.61 -30.92
CA ILE A 481 20.97 12.03 -30.84
C ILE A 481 21.04 10.50 -30.69
N VAL A 482 21.96 9.83 -31.40
CA VAL A 482 22.18 8.38 -31.25
C VAL A 482 22.51 8.03 -29.80
N ALA A 483 23.39 8.79 -29.15
CA ALA A 483 23.73 8.56 -27.74
C ALA A 483 22.51 8.73 -26.83
N VAL A 484 21.69 9.77 -27.05
CA VAL A 484 20.44 10.00 -26.28
C VAL A 484 19.44 8.86 -26.49
N VAL A 485 19.27 8.36 -27.72
CA VAL A 485 18.38 7.23 -28.00
C VAL A 485 18.85 5.95 -27.30
N GLN A 486 20.17 5.71 -27.22
CA GLN A 486 20.72 4.59 -26.47
C GLN A 486 20.46 4.72 -24.96
N GLU A 487 20.69 5.90 -24.39
CA GLU A 487 20.41 6.18 -22.98
C GLU A 487 18.92 5.99 -22.64
N LEU A 488 18.02 6.47 -23.51
CA LEU A 488 16.58 6.29 -23.35
C LEU A 488 16.17 4.81 -23.44
N ASN A 489 16.79 4.02 -24.33
CA ASN A 489 16.55 2.57 -24.38
C ASN A 489 16.95 1.87 -23.07
N SER A 490 18.10 2.24 -22.49
CA SER A 490 18.50 1.72 -21.18
C SER A 490 17.54 2.15 -20.07
N ALA A 491 17.14 3.42 -20.03
CA ALA A 491 16.17 3.93 -19.07
C ALA A 491 14.78 3.26 -19.19
N GLN A 492 14.36 2.90 -20.41
CA GLN A 492 13.14 2.13 -20.64
C GLN A 492 13.24 0.70 -20.11
N ALA A 493 14.39 0.04 -20.30
CA ALA A 493 14.62 -1.28 -19.73
C ALA A 493 14.53 -1.25 -18.19
N ASP A 494 15.13 -0.24 -17.56
CA ASP A 494 15.05 -0.04 -16.11
C ASP A 494 13.61 0.26 -15.66
N THR A 495 12.87 1.07 -16.42
CA THR A 495 11.46 1.36 -16.15
C THR A 495 10.60 0.11 -16.18
N MET A 496 10.83 -0.79 -17.15
CA MET A 496 10.12 -2.08 -17.20
C MET A 496 10.46 -2.98 -16.01
N LEU A 497 11.73 -3.04 -15.59
CA LEU A 497 12.15 -3.79 -14.41
C LEU A 497 11.50 -3.22 -13.13
N GLY A 498 11.50 -1.89 -12.98
CA GLY A 498 10.83 -1.21 -11.88
C GLY A 498 9.32 -1.49 -11.85
N THR A 499 8.67 -1.42 -13.01
CA THR A 499 7.23 -1.69 -13.15
C THR A 499 6.87 -3.12 -12.71
N ARG A 500 7.66 -4.12 -13.11
CA ARG A 500 7.48 -5.51 -12.65
C ARG A 500 7.65 -5.65 -11.14
N LYS A 501 8.64 -4.98 -10.56
CA LYS A 501 8.86 -5.01 -9.10
C LYS A 501 7.69 -4.39 -8.33
N VAL A 502 7.08 -3.32 -8.86
CA VAL A 502 5.87 -2.73 -8.27
C VAL A 502 4.67 -3.68 -8.41
N GLU A 503 4.57 -4.42 -9.51
CA GLU A 503 3.54 -5.47 -9.70
C GLU A 503 3.64 -6.57 -8.63
N ASP A 504 4.85 -7.05 -8.35
CA ASP A 504 5.12 -8.06 -7.33
C ASP A 504 4.72 -7.56 -5.92
N VAL A 505 5.03 -6.29 -5.62
CA VAL A 505 4.66 -5.64 -4.36
C VAL A 505 3.14 -5.51 -4.25
N ALA A 506 2.46 -5.07 -5.31
CA ALA A 506 1.01 -4.94 -5.32
C ALA A 506 0.32 -6.31 -5.11
N THR A 507 0.86 -7.37 -5.72
CA THR A 507 0.38 -8.75 -5.53
C THR A 507 0.62 -9.24 -4.09
N SER A 508 1.74 -8.87 -3.49
CA SER A 508 2.05 -9.21 -2.09
C SER A 508 1.15 -8.48 -1.10
N LEU A 509 0.85 -7.20 -1.34
CA LEU A 509 -0.10 -6.42 -0.53
C LEU A 509 -1.52 -6.99 -0.61
N GLN A 510 -1.93 -7.41 -1.80
CA GLN A 510 -3.20 -8.10 -2.03
C GLN A 510 -3.29 -9.39 -1.19
N ALA A 511 -2.27 -10.25 -1.26
CA ALA A 511 -2.24 -11.48 -0.47
C ALA A 511 -2.24 -11.21 1.05
N LEU A 512 -1.56 -10.14 1.49
CA LEU A 512 -1.54 -9.74 2.90
C LEU A 512 -2.91 -9.23 3.38
N SER A 513 -3.59 -8.42 2.55
CA SER A 513 -4.96 -7.95 2.77
C SER A 513 -5.93 -9.13 2.90
N ASP A 514 -5.89 -10.09 1.98
CA ASP A 514 -6.73 -11.29 2.01
C ASP A 514 -6.49 -12.10 3.30
N ARG A 515 -5.22 -12.23 3.71
CA ARG A 515 -4.86 -12.90 4.96
C ARG A 515 -5.41 -12.16 6.18
N PHE A 516 -5.27 -10.84 6.27
CA PHE A 516 -5.85 -10.06 7.38
C PHE A 516 -7.37 -10.16 7.42
N SER A 517 -8.04 -10.02 6.27
CA SER A 517 -9.48 -10.17 6.14
C SER A 517 -9.93 -11.56 6.64
N SER A 518 -9.22 -12.62 6.26
CA SER A 518 -9.50 -13.98 6.73
C SER A 518 -9.28 -14.18 8.24
N LEU A 519 -8.29 -13.50 8.83
CA LEU A 519 -8.02 -13.57 10.27
C LEU A 519 -9.11 -12.84 11.06
N VAL A 520 -9.51 -11.66 10.60
CA VAL A 520 -10.58 -10.88 11.22
C VAL A 520 -11.93 -11.59 11.07
N ALA A 521 -12.20 -12.22 9.92
CA ALA A 521 -13.44 -12.97 9.68
C ALA A 521 -13.63 -14.19 10.61
N ARG A 522 -12.58 -14.67 11.29
CA ARG A 522 -12.71 -15.70 12.34
C ARG A 522 -13.40 -15.18 13.59
N TYR A 523 -13.39 -13.87 13.80
CA TYR A 523 -14.03 -13.23 14.93
C TYR A 523 -15.37 -12.64 14.49
N LYS A 524 -16.44 -13.10 15.12
CA LYS A 524 -17.79 -12.61 14.90
C LYS A 524 -18.03 -11.46 15.86
N THR A 525 -17.85 -10.23 15.37
CA THR A 525 -18.07 -8.99 16.11
C THR A 525 -19.51 -8.54 16.10
#